data_AF-A0A6V8Q114-F1
#
_entry.id   AF-A0A6V8Q114-F1
#
_cell.length_a   1.000
_cell.length_b   1.000
_cell.length_c   1.000
_cell.angle_alpha   90.00
_cell.angle_beta   90.00
_cell.angle_gamma   90.00
#
_symmetry.space_group_name_H-M   'P 1'
#
loop_
_entity.id
_entity.type
_entity.pdbx_description
1 polymer ?
#
loop_
_entity_poly.entity_id
_entity_poly.type
_entity_poly.pdbx_seq_one_letter_code
_entity_poly.pdbx_strand_id
1 'polypeptide(L)' 'DEKLVEKIKRRLPYLFQLAELESSRAGKTGMEVGAVRERIVVALLIYKFGEANVET' A
#
# COMPACT_ATOMS: atom_id res chain seq x y z
N ASP A 1 -13.67 5.96 11.24
CA ASP A 1 -12.31 6.15 11.80
C ASP A 1 -11.64 7.29 11.05
N GLU A 2 -11.89 8.51 11.48
CA GLU A 2 -11.43 9.72 10.81
C GLU A 2 -9.90 9.87 10.85
N LYS A 3 -9.26 9.42 11.94
CA LYS A 3 -7.80 9.41 12.07
C LYS A 3 -7.16 8.51 11.01
N LEU A 4 -7.75 7.34 10.75
CA LEU A 4 -7.27 6.46 9.70
C LEU A 4 -7.49 7.05 8.30
N VAL A 5 -8.65 7.66 8.06
CA VAL A 5 -8.92 8.35 6.79
C VAL A 5 -7.88 9.44 6.52
N GLU A 6 -7.55 10.26 7.51
CA GLU A 6 -6.52 11.29 7.39
C GLU A 6 -5.12 10.69 7.18
N LYS A 7 -4.80 9.58 7.87
CA LYS A 7 -3.53 8.85 7.65
C LYS A 7 -3.43 8.31 6.22
N ILE A 8 -4.50 7.75 5.67
CA ILE A 8 -4.57 7.24 4.30
C ILE A 8 -4.34 8.38 3.31
N LYS A 9 -5.10 9.48 3.41
CA LYS A 9 -4.94 10.65 2.53
C LYS A 9 -3.51 11.19 2.52
N ARG A 10 -2.85 11.23 3.69
CA ARG A 10 -1.49 11.78 3.83
C ARG A 10 -0.37 10.82 3.43
N ARG A 11 -0.54 9.50 3.64
CA ARG A 11 0.57 8.53 3.51
C ARG A 11 0.43 7.59 2.32
N LEU A 12 -0.80 7.22 1.93
CA LEU A 12 -1.00 6.24 0.86
C LEU A 12 -0.42 6.71 -0.49
N PRO A 13 -0.56 7.98 -0.92
CA PRO A 13 0.05 8.44 -2.16
C PRO A 13 1.58 8.26 -2.17
N TYR A 14 2.23 8.58 -1.05
CA TYR A 14 3.67 8.43 -0.90
C TYR A 14 4.11 6.95 -0.93
N LEU A 15 3.38 6.06 -0.24
CA LEU A 15 3.67 4.62 -0.27
C LEU A 15 3.48 4.02 -1.68
N PHE A 16 2.48 4.49 -2.43
CA PHE A 16 2.26 4.05 -3.80
C PHE A 16 3.35 4.57 -4.75
N GLN A 17 3.85 5.78 -4.53
CA GLN A 17 5.01 6.28 -5.26
C GLN A 17 6.26 5.43 -5.00
N LEU A 18 6.50 5.00 -3.75
CA LEU A 18 7.59 4.08 -3.45
C LEU A 18 7.42 2.73 -4.17
N ALA A 19 6.21 2.17 -4.17
CA ALA A 19 5.90 0.93 -4.89
C ALA A 19 6.19 1.06 -6.40
N GLU A 20 5.86 2.20 -6.99
CA GLU A 20 6.17 2.50 -8.38
C GLU A 20 7.68 2.57 -8.62
N LEU A 21 8.43 3.26 -7.76
CA LEU A 21 9.89 3.37 -7.89
C LEU A 21 10.58 2.01 -7.80
N GLU A 22 10.16 1.15 -6.87
CA GLU A 22 10.69 -0.20 -6.70
C GLU A 22 10.32 -1.13 -7.87
N SER A 23 9.17 -0.90 -8.50
CA SER A 23 8.66 -1.68 -9.64
C SER A 23 8.95 -1.05 -11.00
N SER A 24 9.83 -0.03 -11.05
CA SER A 24 10.13 0.69 -12.28
C SER A 24 11.49 0.32 -12.83
N ARG A 25 11.57 0.13 -14.15
CA ARG A 25 12.83 0.01 -14.88
C ARG A 25 12.88 1.05 -15.98
N ALA A 26 13.94 1.86 -15.98
CA ALA A 26 14.11 2.99 -16.92
C ALA A 26 12.88 3.93 -16.98
N GLY A 27 12.27 4.20 -15.82
CA GLY A 27 11.09 5.08 -15.71
C GLY A 27 9.78 4.47 -16.18
N LYS A 28 9.74 3.18 -16.52
CA LYS A 28 8.52 2.45 -16.85
C LYS A 28 8.15 1.54 -15.69
N THR A 29 6.98 1.77 -15.11
CA THR A 29 6.42 0.92 -14.06
C THR A 29 5.92 -0.38 -14.67
N GLY A 30 6.42 -1.51 -14.15
CA GLY A 30 5.96 -2.84 -14.52
C GLY A 30 4.62 -3.19 -13.87
N MET A 31 3.97 -4.23 -14.40
CA MET A 31 2.66 -4.69 -13.91
C MET A 31 2.74 -5.23 -12.46
N GLU A 32 3.92 -5.68 -12.04
CA GLU A 32 4.22 -6.15 -10.69
C GLU A 32 3.95 -5.11 -9.59
N VAL A 33 3.87 -3.82 -9.95
CA VAL A 33 3.47 -2.75 -9.02
C VAL A 33 2.11 -3.01 -8.37
N GLY A 34 1.22 -3.72 -9.07
CA GLY A 34 -0.08 -4.13 -8.55
C GLY A 34 0.06 -5.00 -7.30
N ALA A 35 0.96 -5.98 -7.34
CA ALA A 35 1.23 -6.87 -6.20
C ALA A 35 1.85 -6.11 -5.02
N VAL A 36 2.70 -5.11 -5.29
CA VAL A 36 3.29 -4.28 -4.22
C VAL A 36 2.22 -3.38 -3.57
N ARG A 37 1.34 -2.76 -4.38
CA ARG A 37 0.22 -1.96 -3.88
C ARG A 37 -0.78 -2.79 -3.08
N GLU A 38 -1.04 -4.03 -3.50
CA GLU A 38 -1.89 -4.96 -2.75
C GLU A 38 -1.33 -5.22 -1.35
N ARG A 39 -0.03 -5.51 -1.23
CA ARG A 39 0.64 -5.70 0.07
C ARG A 39 0.53 -4.47 0.97
N ILE A 40 0.60 -3.26 0.41
CA ILE A 40 0.40 -2.01 1.17
C ILE A 40 -1.03 -1.93 1.74
N VAL A 41 -2.03 -2.31 0.95
CA VAL A 41 -3.44 -2.32 1.39
C VAL A 41 -3.68 -3.42 2.42
N VAL A 42 -3.15 -4.62 2.21
CA VAL A 42 -3.23 -5.73 3.18
C VAL A 42 -2.60 -5.33 4.51
N ALA A 43 -1.42 -4.69 4.49
CA ALA A 43 -0.78 -4.18 5.70
C ALA A 43 -1.63 -3.11 6.42
N LEU A 44 -2.36 -2.27 5.70
CA LEU A 44 -3.33 -1.32 6.28
C LEU A 44 -4.50 -2.03 6.96
N LEU A 45 -4.99 -3.13 6.37
CA LEU A 45 -6.04 -3.96 6.97
C LEU A 45 -5.53 -4.64 8.24
N ILE A 46 -4.35 -5.25 8.21
CA ILE A 46 -3.69 -5.85 9.39
C ILE A 46 -3.47 -4.79 10.47
N TYR A 47 -3.02 -3.58 10.12
CA TYR A 47 -2.87 -2.49 11.07
C TYR A 47 -4.19 -2.09 11.76
N LYS A 48 -5.31 -2.13 11.03
CA LYS A 48 -6.62 -1.72 11.55
C LYS A 48 -7.30 -2.82 12.36
N PHE A 49 -7.23 -4.06 11.86
CA PHE A 49 -8.03 -5.17 12.35
C PHE A 49 -7.20 -6.20 13.13
N GLY A 50 -5.87 -6.16 13.05
CA GLY A 50 -4.97 -7.17 13.60
C GLY A 50 -4.79 -8.35 12.65
N GLU A 51 -3.62 -8.98 12.70
CA GLU A 51 -3.22 -10.09 11.82
C GLU A 51 -4.18 -11.29 11.91
N ALA A 52 -4.61 -11.64 13.13
CA ALA A 52 -5.56 -12.74 13.35
C ALA A 52 -6.94 -12.54 12.68
N ASN A 53 -7.26 -11.33 12.23
CA ASN A 53 -8.54 -10.97 11.63
C ASN A 53 -8.44 -10.67 10.12
N VAL A 54 -7.29 -10.94 9.48
CA VAL A 54 -7.06 -10.71 8.06
C VAL A 54 -6.40 -11.93 7.45
N GLU A 55 -7.10 -12.59 6.52
CA GLU A 55 -6.56 -13.71 5.73
C GLU A 55 -5.80 -13.15 4.53
N THR A 56 -4.60 -13.67 4.27
CA THR A 56 -3.65 -13.17 3.26
C THR A 56 -3.12 -14.28 2.38
#